data_AF-A0A4R7VIC4-F1
#
_entry.id   AF-A0A4R7VIC4-F1
#
_cell.length_a   1.000
_cell.length_b   1.000
_cell.length_c   1.000
_cell.angle_alpha   90.00
_cell.angle_beta   90.00
_cell.angle_gamma   90.00
#
_symmetry.space_group_name_H-M   'P 1'
#
loop_
_entity.id
_entity.type
_entity.pdbx_description
1 polymer ?
#
loop_
_entity_poly.entity_id
_entity_poly.type
_entity_poly.pdbx_seq_one_letter_code
_entity_poly.pdbx_strand_id
1 'polypeptide(L)'
;MKRTGPRLPRLPERQLLSAFAIVVMLVAGLLTLQATVATQPEASAESSVGGSITRAEVIARAKYWYDRGDTWYSQDQSDAISDGDSHKYRPDCSGLVAMAWHLPKKPDGWDLNTDDFLAYSQKTFLGSLHDLLPGDAMVKDGHIELFEKWVDAGDHTKGSWVYSENTFGQKTNHNIDSWSEMNIYRPIRYNKIAEKGSGSAGADFDTDGDGDIFSSATGTLTIWNGRGANNFTAADAVGPGWSAFSRPVAGDFDDDGISDLAAVEGGSTLTIWNGRGGNRFSASVAVGPGWGDYDEGLFSLGDINNDGHADLGSVKEGTGTLYVWNGRGDNKFAAAVAVGNGWGAYSRPVSGDFDGDGISDLAAVEGGSTLTIWNGRGSNNFAAGVAVGPGWGDYDSTLMSLGDVNGDGHDDIASVKEGTGTLYVWNGRGDNKFNGSVALGAGWTPYF
;
A
#
# COMPACT_ATOMS: atom_id res chain seq x y z
N MET A 1 -83.31 -12.89 19.00
CA MET A 1 -82.08 -13.62 19.41
C MET A 1 -80.93 -13.15 18.51
N LYS A 2 -79.75 -12.95 19.12
CA LYS A 2 -78.50 -12.30 18.64
C LYS A 2 -78.31 -12.30 17.09
N ARG A 3 -78.29 -11.12 16.42
CA ARG A 3 -77.21 -10.10 16.29
C ARG A 3 -76.00 -10.69 15.55
N THR A 4 -75.49 -10.19 14.42
CA THR A 4 -75.18 -8.83 13.89
C THR A 4 -74.94 -8.98 12.37
N GLY A 5 -75.07 -8.04 11.44
CA GLY A 5 -75.05 -6.57 11.37
C GLY A 5 -74.78 -6.19 9.89
N PRO A 6 -75.02 -4.94 9.45
CA PRO A 6 -75.71 -4.68 8.17
C PRO A 6 -74.85 -4.18 7.00
N ARG A 7 -75.49 -4.23 5.81
CA ARG A 7 -75.06 -3.71 4.50
C ARG A 7 -74.81 -2.20 4.48
N LEU A 8 -73.82 -1.76 3.72
CA LEU A 8 -73.56 -0.37 3.32
C LEU A 8 -74.69 0.18 2.41
N PRO A 9 -75.08 1.45 2.56
CA PRO A 9 -75.65 2.26 1.49
C PRO A 9 -74.67 3.32 0.96
N ARG A 10 -74.84 3.66 -0.32
CA ARG A 10 -74.04 4.61 -1.12
C ARG A 10 -74.55 6.06 -1.04
N LEU A 11 -73.70 6.97 -1.59
CA LEU A 11 -73.95 8.27 -2.27
C LEU A 11 -73.82 9.55 -1.41
N PRO A 12 -73.61 10.76 -2.01
CA PRO A 12 -72.79 11.14 -3.18
C PRO A 12 -71.95 12.45 -2.96
N GLU A 13 -71.16 12.82 -3.97
CA GLU A 13 -70.32 14.03 -4.11
C GLU A 13 -71.00 15.38 -3.81
N ARG A 14 -70.22 16.35 -3.27
CA ARG A 14 -70.39 17.79 -3.53
C ARG A 14 -69.08 18.58 -3.38
N GLN A 15 -68.68 19.19 -4.50
CA GLN A 15 -68.28 20.61 -4.70
C GLN A 15 -66.93 21.08 -4.13
N LEU A 16 -65.96 21.40 -4.99
CA LEU A 16 -65.68 22.68 -5.69
C LEU A 16 -64.51 23.40 -5.01
N LEU A 17 -63.40 23.61 -5.72
CA LEU A 17 -62.93 24.96 -6.08
C LEU A 17 -61.60 24.89 -6.83
N SER A 18 -61.60 25.67 -7.90
CA SER A 18 -60.59 25.86 -8.93
C SER A 18 -59.37 26.63 -8.44
N ALA A 19 -58.17 26.27 -8.92
CA ALA A 19 -57.15 27.25 -9.26
C ALA A 19 -56.19 26.68 -10.31
N PHE A 20 -55.87 27.52 -11.29
CA PHE A 20 -55.08 27.31 -12.49
C PHE A 20 -53.77 26.52 -12.29
N ALA A 21 -53.51 25.55 -13.16
CA ALA A 21 -52.18 25.00 -13.39
C ALA A 21 -51.87 24.98 -14.90
N ILE A 22 -50.76 25.63 -15.23
CA ILE A 22 -50.14 25.71 -16.55
C ILE A 22 -49.74 24.31 -17.01
N VAL A 23 -50.04 24.01 -18.28
CA VAL A 23 -49.70 22.75 -18.94
C VAL A 23 -48.18 22.66 -19.14
N VAL A 24 -47.55 21.66 -18.51
CA VAL A 24 -46.28 21.09 -18.98
C VAL A 24 -46.54 19.60 -19.23
N MET A 25 -46.28 19.16 -20.46
CA MET A 25 -46.44 17.77 -20.90
C MET A 25 -45.55 16.85 -20.07
N LEU A 26 -46.17 15.94 -19.31
CA LEU A 26 -45.50 14.80 -18.68
C LEU A 26 -45.50 13.64 -19.68
N VAL A 27 -44.34 13.37 -20.26
CA VAL A 27 -44.04 12.09 -20.91
C VAL A 27 -43.85 11.07 -19.80
N ALA A 28 -44.78 10.11 -19.68
CA ALA A 28 -44.64 8.98 -18.77
C ALA A 28 -43.61 8.01 -19.33
N GLY A 29 -42.35 8.15 -18.92
CA GLY A 29 -41.36 7.08 -19.01
C GLY A 29 -41.51 6.14 -17.82
N LEU A 30 -41.94 4.90 -18.06
CA LEU A 30 -41.80 3.84 -17.07
C LEU A 30 -40.31 3.69 -16.72
N LEU A 31 -39.90 4.12 -15.53
CA LEU A 31 -38.67 3.63 -14.93
C LEU A 31 -38.93 2.22 -14.42
N THR A 32 -38.50 1.22 -15.17
CA THR A 32 -38.15 -0.07 -14.57
C THR A 32 -36.93 0.17 -13.69
N LEU A 33 -37.12 0.15 -12.38
CA LEU A 33 -36.03 0.10 -11.43
C LEU A 33 -35.36 -1.28 -11.59
N GLN A 34 -34.43 -1.41 -12.54
CA GLN A 34 -33.44 -2.47 -12.47
C GLN A 34 -32.57 -2.13 -11.27
N ALA A 35 -32.72 -2.89 -10.19
CA ALA A 35 -31.68 -2.97 -9.20
C ALA A 35 -30.44 -3.51 -9.93
N THR A 36 -29.55 -2.60 -10.34
CA THR A 36 -28.16 -2.97 -10.57
C THR A 36 -27.66 -3.49 -9.24
N VAL A 37 -27.57 -4.81 -9.12
CA VAL A 37 -26.66 -5.41 -8.15
C VAL A 37 -25.32 -4.75 -8.45
N ALA A 38 -24.83 -3.92 -7.53
CA ALA A 38 -23.47 -3.42 -7.61
C ALA A 38 -22.58 -4.66 -7.56
N THR A 39 -22.11 -5.10 -8.72
CA THR A 39 -20.97 -6.01 -8.77
C THR A 39 -19.83 -5.24 -8.13
N GLN A 40 -19.34 -5.74 -7.00
CA GLN A 40 -18.11 -5.23 -6.44
C GLN A 40 -17.05 -5.23 -7.54
N PRO A 41 -16.24 -4.17 -7.68
CA PRO A 41 -15.16 -4.19 -8.65
C PRO A 41 -14.29 -5.40 -8.36
N GLU A 42 -14.00 -6.17 -9.40
CA GLU A 42 -13.06 -7.30 -9.35
C GLU A 42 -11.74 -6.80 -8.76
N ALA A 43 -11.14 -7.53 -7.83
CA ALA A 43 -9.74 -7.29 -7.50
C ALA A 43 -8.97 -7.56 -8.80
N SER A 44 -8.50 -6.50 -9.47
CA SER A 44 -7.53 -6.68 -10.54
C SER A 44 -6.33 -7.39 -9.92
N ALA A 45 -6.05 -8.62 -10.34
CA ALA A 45 -4.84 -9.30 -9.93
C ALA A 45 -3.66 -8.52 -10.51
N GLU A 46 -3.01 -7.71 -9.68
CA GLU A 46 -1.78 -6.99 -9.99
C GLU A 46 -0.62 -7.98 -10.07
N SER A 47 -0.59 -8.94 -9.14
CA SER A 47 0.34 -10.07 -9.20
C SER A 47 0.08 -11.00 -10.39
N SER A 48 1.14 -11.67 -10.84
CA SER A 48 1.04 -12.77 -11.79
C SER A 48 0.98 -14.12 -11.07
N VAL A 49 0.37 -15.15 -11.68
CA VAL A 49 0.30 -16.50 -11.10
C VAL A 49 1.70 -17.01 -10.74
N GLY A 50 1.94 -17.22 -9.44
CA GLY A 50 3.22 -17.65 -8.87
C GLY A 50 4.32 -16.58 -8.86
N GLY A 51 3.97 -15.32 -9.13
CA GLY A 51 4.82 -14.15 -9.04
C GLY A 51 4.90 -13.57 -7.62
N SER A 52 5.51 -12.39 -7.51
CA SER A 52 5.47 -11.60 -6.29
C SER A 52 4.06 -11.05 -6.07
N ILE A 53 3.67 -10.92 -4.81
CA ILE A 53 2.34 -10.46 -4.40
C ILE A 53 2.44 -9.66 -3.11
N THR A 54 1.71 -8.55 -2.99
CA THR A 54 1.73 -7.75 -1.76
C THR A 54 0.82 -8.37 -0.69
N ARG A 55 1.08 -8.08 0.59
CA ARG A 55 0.16 -8.48 1.69
C ARG A 55 -1.25 -7.94 1.49
N ALA A 56 -1.36 -6.68 1.05
CA ALA A 56 -2.64 -6.04 0.78
C ALA A 56 -3.41 -6.80 -0.30
N GLU A 57 -2.76 -7.20 -1.39
CA GLU A 57 -3.38 -8.00 -2.44
C GLU A 57 -3.80 -9.39 -1.91
N VAL A 58 -2.95 -10.07 -1.13
CA VAL A 58 -3.30 -11.36 -0.51
C VAL A 58 -4.60 -11.26 0.30
N ILE A 59 -4.72 -10.22 1.14
CA ILE A 59 -5.92 -9.98 1.96
C ILE A 59 -7.12 -9.59 1.10
N ALA A 60 -6.93 -8.73 0.08
CA ALA A 60 -7.99 -8.32 -0.84
C ALA A 60 -8.57 -9.51 -1.62
N ARG A 61 -7.71 -10.41 -2.11
CA ARG A 61 -8.08 -11.65 -2.79
C ARG A 61 -8.87 -12.58 -1.86
N ALA A 62 -8.40 -12.78 -0.63
CA ALA A 62 -9.12 -13.57 0.37
C ALA A 62 -10.50 -12.98 0.72
N LYS A 63 -10.57 -11.66 0.89
CA LYS A 63 -11.81 -10.93 1.16
C LYS A 63 -12.80 -11.04 -0.01
N TYR A 64 -12.32 -10.86 -1.24
CA TYR A 64 -13.14 -11.02 -2.44
C TYR A 64 -13.73 -12.43 -2.54
N TRP A 65 -12.87 -13.44 -2.35
CA TRP A 65 -13.27 -14.84 -2.36
C TRP A 65 -14.31 -15.17 -1.29
N TYR A 66 -14.21 -14.53 -0.13
CA TYR A 66 -15.20 -14.62 0.92
C TYR A 66 -16.54 -13.93 0.54
N ASP A 67 -16.49 -12.70 0.00
CA ASP A 67 -17.67 -11.85 -0.23
C ASP A 67 -18.52 -12.25 -1.45
N ARG A 68 -17.92 -12.79 -2.50
CA ARG A 68 -18.53 -13.06 -3.83
C ARG A 68 -19.78 -13.94 -3.89
N GLY A 69 -20.17 -14.60 -2.79
CA GLY A 69 -21.48 -15.26 -2.68
C GLY A 69 -21.70 -16.56 -3.46
N ASP A 70 -20.86 -16.89 -4.45
CA ASP A 70 -21.01 -17.98 -5.42
C ASP A 70 -20.08 -19.19 -5.18
N THR A 71 -19.41 -19.26 -4.02
CA THR A 71 -18.53 -20.36 -3.62
C THR A 71 -19.26 -21.39 -2.75
N TRP A 72 -18.91 -22.67 -2.87
CA TRP A 72 -19.37 -23.77 -1.99
C TRP A 72 -18.20 -24.67 -1.65
N TYR A 73 -18.18 -25.29 -0.47
CA TYR A 73 -17.08 -26.17 -0.11
C TYR A 73 -17.01 -27.41 -1.02
N SER A 74 -15.92 -27.56 -1.77
CA SER A 74 -15.62 -28.73 -2.60
C SER A 74 -14.11 -28.95 -2.76
N GLN A 75 -13.69 -30.19 -2.52
CA GLN A 75 -12.33 -30.66 -2.81
C GLN A 75 -12.22 -31.26 -4.22
N ASP A 76 -13.27 -31.21 -5.04
CA ASP A 76 -13.25 -31.71 -6.41
C ASP A 76 -12.62 -30.67 -7.34
N GLN A 77 -11.62 -31.09 -8.12
CA GLN A 77 -10.96 -30.23 -9.10
C GLN A 77 -11.90 -29.71 -10.18
N SER A 78 -12.96 -30.46 -10.50
CA SER A 78 -13.96 -30.07 -11.49
C SER A 78 -14.85 -28.92 -11.02
N ASP A 79 -14.91 -28.68 -9.71
CA ASP A 79 -15.64 -27.56 -9.10
C ASP A 79 -14.77 -26.29 -8.98
N ALA A 80 -13.55 -26.28 -9.52
CA ALA A 80 -12.67 -25.11 -9.43
C ALA A 80 -13.29 -23.89 -10.13
N ILE A 81 -13.26 -22.76 -9.41
CA ILE A 81 -13.84 -21.48 -9.83
C ILE A 81 -12.74 -20.43 -10.01
N SER A 82 -12.97 -19.48 -10.90
CA SER A 82 -12.07 -18.33 -11.09
C SER A 82 -12.33 -17.29 -10.01
N ASP A 83 -11.28 -16.68 -9.49
CA ASP A 83 -11.26 -15.54 -8.55
C ASP A 83 -11.49 -14.17 -9.21
N GLY A 84 -11.90 -14.13 -10.47
CA GLY A 84 -11.97 -12.90 -11.27
C GLY A 84 -10.89 -12.84 -12.36
N ASP A 85 -9.85 -13.66 -12.29
CA ASP A 85 -8.87 -13.81 -13.37
C ASP A 85 -9.08 -15.09 -14.21
N SER A 86 -8.14 -15.41 -15.11
CA SER A 86 -8.25 -16.59 -15.98
C SER A 86 -7.87 -17.92 -15.30
N HIS A 87 -7.26 -17.87 -14.11
CA HIS A 87 -6.90 -19.00 -13.26
C HIS A 87 -8.12 -19.48 -12.47
N LYS A 88 -8.05 -20.73 -11.98
CA LYS A 88 -9.14 -21.34 -11.21
C LYS A 88 -8.60 -22.13 -10.04
N TYR A 89 -9.29 -22.04 -8.90
CA TYR A 89 -8.95 -22.69 -7.65
C TYR A 89 -10.13 -23.50 -7.13
N ARG A 90 -9.86 -24.65 -6.50
CA ARG A 90 -10.89 -25.41 -5.78
C ARG A 90 -11.47 -24.57 -4.64
N PRO A 91 -12.78 -24.61 -4.40
CA PRO A 91 -13.38 -23.93 -3.26
C PRO A 91 -13.26 -24.81 -2.00
N ASP A 92 -12.03 -25.03 -1.55
CA ASP A 92 -11.69 -25.67 -0.28
C ASP A 92 -10.68 -24.81 0.51
N CYS A 93 -10.33 -25.22 1.74
CA CYS A 93 -9.40 -24.46 2.59
C CYS A 93 -8.03 -24.22 1.92
N SER A 94 -7.49 -25.23 1.24
CA SER A 94 -6.23 -25.11 0.49
C SER A 94 -6.35 -24.25 -0.75
N GLY A 95 -7.48 -24.30 -1.45
CA GLY A 95 -7.75 -23.49 -2.62
C GLY A 95 -7.97 -22.03 -2.28
N LEU A 96 -8.59 -21.70 -1.14
CA LEU A 96 -8.66 -20.32 -0.62
C LEU A 96 -7.26 -19.74 -0.42
N VAL A 97 -6.37 -20.45 0.28
CA VAL A 97 -5.02 -19.94 0.54
C VAL A 97 -4.18 -19.91 -0.74
N ALA A 98 -4.31 -20.92 -1.61
CA ALA A 98 -3.61 -20.95 -2.89
C ALA A 98 -4.05 -19.80 -3.81
N MET A 99 -5.35 -19.49 -3.80
CA MET A 99 -5.91 -18.34 -4.50
C MET A 99 -5.41 -17.04 -3.91
N ALA A 100 -5.46 -16.88 -2.59
CA ALA A 100 -5.03 -15.65 -1.92
C ALA A 100 -3.55 -15.35 -2.18
N TRP A 101 -2.69 -16.37 -2.21
CA TRP A 101 -1.27 -16.27 -2.58
C TRP A 101 -0.99 -16.30 -4.09
N HIS A 102 -2.03 -16.32 -4.92
CA HIS A 102 -1.95 -16.41 -6.38
C HIS A 102 -1.04 -17.55 -6.87
N LEU A 103 -1.06 -18.68 -6.19
CA LEU A 103 -0.17 -19.80 -6.47
C LEU A 103 -0.48 -20.45 -7.82
N PRO A 104 0.54 -20.99 -8.51
CA PRO A 104 0.33 -21.81 -9.69
C PRO A 104 -0.22 -23.18 -9.30
N LYS A 105 -0.88 -23.83 -10.26
CA LYS A 105 -1.16 -25.27 -10.20
C LYS A 105 0.14 -26.06 -10.11
N LYS A 106 0.03 -27.26 -9.55
CA LYS A 106 1.12 -28.25 -9.61
C LYS A 106 1.46 -28.61 -11.07
N PRO A 107 2.65 -29.17 -11.33
CA PRO A 107 3.05 -29.58 -12.69
C PRO A 107 2.10 -30.58 -13.37
N ASP A 108 1.31 -31.33 -12.59
CA ASP A 108 0.30 -32.26 -13.07
C ASP A 108 -1.04 -31.58 -13.45
N GLY A 109 -1.13 -30.26 -13.28
CA GLY A 109 -2.31 -29.45 -13.58
C GLY A 109 -3.36 -29.43 -12.46
N TRP A 110 -3.08 -30.00 -11.29
CA TRP A 110 -4.00 -29.98 -10.15
C TRP A 110 -3.74 -28.81 -9.20
N ASP A 111 -4.79 -28.31 -8.57
CA ASP A 111 -4.68 -27.38 -7.45
C ASP A 111 -4.01 -28.04 -6.25
N LEU A 112 -3.31 -27.24 -5.44
CA LEU A 112 -2.69 -27.71 -4.22
C LEU A 112 -3.77 -28.16 -3.24
N ASN A 113 -3.60 -29.33 -2.63
CA ASN A 113 -4.28 -29.68 -1.38
C ASN A 113 -3.44 -29.19 -0.18
N THR A 114 -3.94 -29.35 1.05
CA THR A 114 -3.21 -28.88 2.24
C THR A 114 -1.81 -29.48 2.37
N ASP A 115 -1.62 -30.76 2.07
CA ASP A 115 -0.32 -31.43 2.20
C ASP A 115 0.68 -30.95 1.14
N ASP A 116 0.19 -30.56 -0.04
CA ASP A 116 0.98 -30.01 -1.14
C ASP A 116 1.64 -28.67 -0.76
N PHE A 117 1.12 -27.92 0.22
CA PHE A 117 1.74 -26.68 0.69
C PHE A 117 3.12 -26.90 1.31
N LEU A 118 3.49 -28.12 1.67
CA LEU A 118 4.85 -28.41 2.14
C LEU A 118 5.86 -28.46 0.99
N ALA A 119 5.44 -28.80 -0.22
CA ALA A 119 6.32 -29.05 -1.36
C ALA A 119 6.21 -28.01 -2.49
N TYR A 120 5.03 -27.41 -2.68
CA TYR A 120 4.73 -26.66 -3.90
C TYR A 120 4.40 -25.18 -3.68
N SER A 121 4.19 -24.74 -2.44
CA SER A 121 3.78 -23.36 -2.15
C SER A 121 4.92 -22.36 -2.08
N GLN A 122 6.19 -22.78 -2.24
CA GLN A 122 7.37 -21.91 -2.09
C GLN A 122 7.31 -21.06 -0.82
N LYS A 123 7.14 -21.73 0.33
CA LYS A 123 6.96 -21.10 1.63
C LYS A 123 8.17 -21.26 2.54
N THR A 124 8.19 -20.46 3.59
CA THR A 124 9.06 -20.60 4.76
C THR A 124 8.20 -20.88 5.99
N PHE A 125 8.72 -21.65 6.94
CA PHE A 125 8.11 -21.83 8.26
C PHE A 125 8.54 -20.69 9.18
N LEU A 126 7.60 -20.07 9.88
CA LEU A 126 7.93 -19.07 10.90
C LEU A 126 8.36 -19.75 12.20
N GLY A 127 9.18 -19.06 12.99
CA GLY A 127 9.70 -19.59 14.26
C GLY A 127 8.62 -19.68 15.34
N SER A 128 7.62 -18.80 15.27
CA SER A 128 6.54 -18.69 16.24
C SER A 128 5.24 -18.26 15.58
N LEU A 129 4.09 -18.64 16.18
CA LEU A 129 2.80 -18.07 15.80
C LEU A 129 2.76 -16.56 16.05
N HIS A 130 3.56 -16.06 16.99
CA HIS A 130 3.66 -14.62 17.25
C HIS A 130 4.22 -13.82 16.06
N ASP A 131 4.92 -14.47 15.13
CA ASP A 131 5.58 -13.83 14.00
C ASP A 131 4.63 -13.67 12.79
N LEU A 132 3.38 -14.10 12.91
CA LEU A 132 2.38 -13.99 11.84
C LEU A 132 2.08 -12.53 11.53
N LEU A 133 2.09 -12.23 10.23
CA LEU A 133 1.67 -10.97 9.64
C LEU A 133 0.49 -11.19 8.68
N PRO A 134 -0.34 -10.16 8.40
CA PRO A 134 -1.49 -10.26 7.50
C PRO A 134 -1.13 -10.90 6.14
N GLY A 135 -1.81 -11.97 5.76
CA GLY A 135 -1.53 -12.72 4.53
C GLY A 135 -0.59 -13.91 4.72
N ASP A 136 -0.03 -14.14 5.91
CA ASP A 136 0.57 -15.43 6.25
C ASP A 136 -0.50 -16.51 6.39
N ALA A 137 -0.09 -17.78 6.46
CA ALA A 137 -1.02 -18.90 6.65
C ALA A 137 -0.62 -19.79 7.82
N MET A 138 -1.60 -20.47 8.38
CA MET A 138 -1.45 -21.42 9.48
C MET A 138 -1.87 -22.79 8.97
N VAL A 139 -0.97 -23.77 9.02
CA VAL A 139 -1.21 -25.11 8.46
C VAL A 139 -1.14 -26.21 9.52
N LYS A 140 -2.11 -27.11 9.50
CA LYS A 140 -2.11 -28.38 10.24
C LYS A 140 -2.52 -29.52 9.32
N ASP A 141 -2.52 -30.75 9.83
CA ASP A 141 -2.87 -31.92 9.04
C ASP A 141 -4.30 -31.79 8.49
N GLY A 142 -4.43 -31.79 7.16
CA GLY A 142 -5.71 -31.69 6.45
C GLY A 142 -6.46 -30.36 6.53
N HIS A 143 -5.86 -29.28 7.08
CA HIS A 143 -6.50 -27.96 7.12
C HIS A 143 -5.49 -26.80 7.12
N ILE A 144 -5.87 -25.69 6.47
CA ILE A 144 -5.05 -24.47 6.37
C ILE A 144 -5.93 -23.23 6.41
N GLU A 145 -5.43 -22.17 7.03
CA GLU A 145 -6.15 -20.91 7.24
C GLU A 145 -5.25 -19.74 6.90
N LEU A 146 -5.82 -18.66 6.35
CA LEU A 146 -5.08 -17.43 6.08
C LEU A 146 -5.24 -16.48 7.25
N PHE A 147 -4.14 -15.99 7.80
CA PHE A 147 -4.12 -15.03 8.90
C PHE A 147 -4.40 -13.62 8.37
N GLU A 148 -5.38 -12.92 8.96
CA GLU A 148 -5.68 -11.52 8.64
C GLU A 148 -5.00 -10.57 9.63
N LYS A 149 -5.29 -10.71 10.93
CA LYS A 149 -4.74 -9.85 11.98
C LYS A 149 -4.95 -10.44 13.37
N TRP A 150 -4.22 -9.96 14.36
CA TRP A 150 -4.47 -10.28 15.77
C TRP A 150 -5.78 -9.64 16.26
N VAL A 151 -6.49 -10.32 17.17
CA VAL A 151 -7.65 -9.72 17.88
C VAL A 151 -7.21 -8.54 18.73
N ASP A 152 -6.02 -8.67 19.33
CA ASP A 152 -5.34 -7.63 20.08
C ASP A 152 -3.86 -7.65 19.67
N ALA A 153 -3.40 -6.57 19.06
CA ALA A 153 -2.02 -6.44 18.58
C ALA A 153 -0.98 -6.39 19.72
N GLY A 154 -1.37 -6.01 20.94
CA GLY A 154 -0.50 -6.00 22.11
C GLY A 154 -0.52 -7.30 22.93
N ASP A 155 -1.50 -8.18 22.67
CA ASP A 155 -1.67 -9.45 23.38
C ASP A 155 -2.18 -10.56 22.45
N HIS A 156 -1.24 -11.21 21.76
CA HIS A 156 -1.54 -12.28 20.80
C HIS A 156 -2.26 -13.48 21.44
N THR A 157 -2.28 -13.61 22.78
CA THR A 157 -3.02 -14.69 23.47
C THR A 157 -4.54 -14.56 23.32
N LYS A 158 -5.02 -13.40 22.85
CA LYS A 158 -6.43 -13.16 22.53
C LYS A 158 -6.88 -13.81 21.22
N GLY A 159 -5.95 -14.33 20.42
CA GLY A 159 -6.27 -15.01 19.18
C GLY A 159 -6.17 -14.12 17.95
N SER A 160 -6.60 -14.65 16.80
CA SER A 160 -6.50 -13.97 15.50
C SER A 160 -7.79 -14.01 14.71
N TRP A 161 -7.99 -12.99 13.88
CA TRP A 161 -8.91 -12.99 12.76
C TRP A 161 -8.28 -13.74 11.58
N VAL A 162 -9.02 -14.67 11.00
CA VAL A 162 -8.56 -15.52 9.88
C VAL A 162 -9.61 -15.61 8.79
N TYR A 163 -9.19 -15.93 7.57
CA TYR A 163 -10.05 -16.47 6.51
C TYR A 163 -9.90 -18.00 6.45
N SER A 164 -11.03 -18.70 6.55
CA SER A 164 -11.06 -20.17 6.61
C SER A 164 -12.31 -20.74 5.92
N GLU A 165 -12.14 -21.86 5.20
CA GLU A 165 -13.23 -22.64 4.61
C GLU A 165 -13.30 -24.03 5.25
N ASN A 166 -14.48 -24.43 5.77
CA ASN A 166 -14.67 -25.73 6.41
C ASN A 166 -15.83 -26.54 5.77
N THR A 167 -15.86 -27.83 6.13
CA THR A 167 -16.64 -28.90 5.49
C THR A 167 -18.16 -28.73 5.50
N PHE A 168 -18.71 -27.70 6.17
CA PHE A 168 -20.15 -27.43 6.20
C PHE A 168 -20.63 -26.43 5.14
N GLY A 169 -19.75 -25.93 4.26
CA GLY A 169 -20.11 -24.93 3.26
C GLY A 169 -20.61 -23.62 3.86
N GLN A 170 -20.52 -23.47 5.18
CA GLN A 170 -20.75 -22.19 5.83
C GLN A 170 -19.45 -21.41 5.65
N LYS A 171 -19.56 -20.27 4.95
CA LYS A 171 -18.60 -19.16 4.96
C LYS A 171 -18.44 -18.67 6.40
N THR A 172 -17.82 -19.46 7.28
CA THR A 172 -18.15 -19.30 8.69
C THR A 172 -17.30 -18.26 9.37
N ASN A 173 -16.08 -18.03 8.92
CA ASN A 173 -15.12 -17.45 9.83
C ASN A 173 -14.28 -16.38 9.14
N HIS A 174 -14.73 -15.13 9.27
CA HIS A 174 -13.89 -14.12 9.91
C HIS A 174 -14.02 -14.38 11.42
N ASN A 175 -13.47 -15.49 11.92
CA ASN A 175 -13.54 -15.86 13.34
C ASN A 175 -12.28 -15.44 14.07
N ILE A 176 -12.47 -15.32 15.37
CA ILE A 176 -11.42 -15.33 16.37
C ILE A 176 -11.05 -16.78 16.65
N ASP A 177 -9.87 -17.23 16.21
CA ASP A 177 -9.28 -18.45 16.76
C ASP A 177 -8.67 -18.12 18.11
N SER A 178 -9.12 -18.78 19.19
CA SER A 178 -8.45 -18.64 20.49
C SER A 178 -7.01 -19.12 20.40
N TRP A 179 -6.14 -18.64 21.30
CA TRP A 179 -4.74 -19.10 21.33
C TRP A 179 -4.61 -20.64 21.40
N SER A 180 -5.51 -21.32 22.12
CA SER A 180 -5.54 -22.78 22.16
C SER A 180 -5.86 -23.45 20.83
N GLU A 181 -6.66 -22.80 19.99
CA GLU A 181 -7.00 -23.26 18.64
C GLU A 181 -5.88 -22.97 17.65
N MET A 182 -5.16 -21.86 17.82
CA MET A 182 -4.00 -21.53 16.98
C MET A 182 -2.79 -22.42 17.27
N ASN A 183 -2.55 -22.78 18.53
CA ASN A 183 -1.31 -23.45 18.96
C ASN A 183 -1.13 -24.91 18.47
N ILE A 184 -2.08 -25.43 17.68
CA ILE A 184 -1.96 -26.71 16.98
C ILE A 184 -1.51 -26.55 15.52
N TYR A 185 -1.46 -25.32 15.01
CA TYR A 185 -1.01 -25.01 13.66
C TYR A 185 0.48 -24.72 13.62
N ARG A 186 1.05 -24.83 12.42
CA ARG A 186 2.39 -24.33 12.09
C ARG A 186 2.26 -23.08 11.22
N PRO A 187 2.86 -21.95 11.61
CA PRO A 187 2.84 -20.73 10.81
C PRO A 187 3.75 -20.86 9.59
N ILE A 188 3.27 -20.41 8.44
CA ILE A 188 3.97 -20.41 7.17
C ILE A 188 3.76 -19.09 6.43
N ARG A 189 4.78 -18.66 5.69
CA ARG A 189 4.75 -17.46 4.85
C ARG A 189 5.13 -17.80 3.43
N TYR A 190 4.40 -17.27 2.45
CA TYR A 190 4.80 -17.40 1.06
C TYR A 190 6.05 -16.56 0.79
N ASN A 191 7.07 -17.14 0.17
CA ASN A 191 8.38 -16.51 0.00
C ASN A 191 8.36 -15.31 -0.95
N LYS A 192 7.30 -15.17 -1.75
CA LYS A 192 7.12 -14.05 -2.67
C LYS A 192 6.03 -13.08 -2.22
N ILE A 193 5.62 -13.15 -0.95
CA ILE A 193 4.97 -11.99 -0.35
C ILE A 193 6.02 -10.89 -0.36
N ALA A 194 5.83 -9.91 -1.24
CA ALA A 194 6.47 -8.63 -1.13
C ALA A 194 5.92 -8.05 0.17
N GLU A 195 6.77 -8.05 1.20
CA GLU A 195 6.57 -7.17 2.33
C GLU A 195 6.57 -5.78 1.70
N LYS A 196 5.39 -5.21 1.43
CA LYS A 196 5.31 -3.75 1.42
C LYS A 196 5.77 -3.42 2.82
N GLY A 197 7.03 -3.01 2.96
CA GLY A 197 7.47 -2.33 4.18
C GLY A 197 6.35 -1.35 4.46
N SER A 198 5.68 -1.54 5.59
CA SER A 198 4.74 -0.54 6.08
C SER A 198 5.63 0.68 6.28
N GLY A 199 5.76 1.53 5.25
CA GLY A 199 6.81 2.54 5.17
C GLY A 199 7.95 2.38 4.16
N SER A 200 7.81 1.66 3.03
CA SER A 200 8.74 1.93 1.89
C SER A 200 8.63 3.42 1.54
N ALA A 201 9.75 4.13 1.59
CA ALA A 201 9.81 5.55 1.24
C ALA A 201 9.77 5.80 -0.27
N GLY A 202 9.84 4.73 -1.07
CA GLY A 202 9.66 4.77 -2.51
C GLY A 202 8.23 5.10 -2.87
N ALA A 203 8.05 5.82 -3.98
CA ALA A 203 6.74 6.00 -4.56
C ALA A 203 6.34 4.76 -5.35
N ASP A 204 5.07 4.37 -5.29
CA ASP A 204 4.41 3.40 -6.16
C ASP A 204 2.97 3.90 -6.37
N PHE A 205 2.75 4.63 -7.47
CA PHE A 205 1.50 5.33 -7.77
C PHE A 205 0.59 4.51 -8.68
N ASP A 206 1.12 3.52 -9.38
CA ASP A 206 0.35 2.63 -10.26
C ASP A 206 0.03 1.27 -9.66
N THR A 207 0.50 1.03 -8.43
CA THR A 207 0.21 -0.13 -7.56
C THR A 207 0.72 -1.44 -8.14
N ASP A 208 1.75 -1.40 -8.97
CA ASP A 208 2.35 -2.63 -9.53
C ASP A 208 3.43 -3.24 -8.63
N GLY A 209 3.77 -2.56 -7.53
CA GLY A 209 4.74 -3.01 -6.53
C GLY A 209 6.20 -2.70 -6.89
N ASP A 210 6.46 -2.09 -8.05
CA ASP A 210 7.77 -1.58 -8.42
C ASP A 210 7.83 -0.07 -8.17
N GLY A 211 8.92 0.39 -7.55
CA GLY A 211 9.09 1.81 -7.27
C GLY A 211 9.13 2.71 -8.51
N ASP A 212 8.48 3.87 -8.39
CA ASP A 212 8.35 4.91 -9.40
C ASP A 212 9.35 6.05 -9.20
N ILE A 213 9.73 6.67 -10.32
CA ILE A 213 10.37 7.99 -10.29
C ILE A 213 9.30 9.05 -10.54
N PHE A 214 9.34 10.15 -9.80
CA PHE A 214 8.44 11.27 -10.02
C PHE A 214 9.14 12.62 -9.88
N SER A 215 8.62 13.62 -10.56
CA SER A 215 9.13 14.99 -10.46
C SER A 215 8.05 16.00 -10.78
N SER A 216 8.12 17.15 -10.10
CA SER A 216 7.32 18.33 -10.41
C SER A 216 8.15 19.54 -10.86
N ALA A 217 9.46 19.37 -11.07
CA ALA A 217 10.41 20.48 -11.29
C ALA A 217 10.08 21.33 -12.53
N THR A 218 9.42 20.75 -13.52
CA THR A 218 8.96 21.44 -14.74
C THR A 218 7.63 22.19 -14.57
N GLY A 219 7.05 22.19 -13.36
CA GLY A 219 5.71 22.69 -13.07
C GLY A 219 4.58 21.71 -13.41
N THR A 220 4.93 20.52 -13.91
CA THR A 220 4.04 19.39 -14.20
C THR A 220 4.52 18.18 -13.42
N LEU A 221 3.61 17.52 -12.69
CA LEU A 221 3.89 16.21 -12.11
C LEU A 221 4.07 15.22 -13.25
N THR A 222 5.27 14.67 -13.32
CA THR A 222 5.69 13.68 -14.30
C THR A 222 6.11 12.43 -13.54
N ILE A 223 5.62 11.27 -13.94
CA ILE A 223 5.90 9.97 -13.32
C ILE A 223 6.53 9.05 -14.38
N TRP A 224 7.50 8.23 -13.98
CA TRP A 224 8.06 7.14 -14.76
C TRP A 224 7.88 5.87 -13.95
N ASN A 225 6.93 5.02 -14.37
CA ASN A 225 6.54 3.90 -13.54
C ASN A 225 7.62 2.82 -13.54
N GLY A 226 7.80 2.18 -12.39
CA GLY A 226 8.62 0.99 -12.26
C GLY A 226 8.17 -0.13 -13.21
N ARG A 227 9.07 -1.06 -13.51
CA ARG A 227 8.79 -2.32 -14.21
C ARG A 227 9.69 -3.45 -13.70
N GLY A 228 10.29 -3.23 -12.54
CA GLY A 228 11.30 -4.09 -11.95
C GLY A 228 12.63 -4.06 -12.70
N ALA A 229 13.64 -4.67 -12.08
CA ALA A 229 14.99 -4.79 -12.62
C ALA A 229 15.59 -3.47 -13.13
N ASN A 230 15.36 -2.36 -12.42
CA ASN A 230 15.82 -1.00 -12.77
C ASN A 230 15.29 -0.48 -14.11
N ASN A 231 14.10 -0.92 -14.52
CA ASN A 231 13.47 -0.48 -15.76
C ASN A 231 12.25 0.40 -15.48
N PHE A 232 12.05 1.42 -16.31
CA PHE A 232 11.01 2.42 -16.12
C PHE A 232 10.26 2.71 -17.41
N THR A 233 9.02 3.17 -17.30
CA THR A 233 8.23 3.62 -18.46
C THR A 233 8.80 4.86 -19.12
N ALA A 234 8.24 5.21 -20.27
CA ALA A 234 8.32 6.59 -20.73
C ALA A 234 7.60 7.52 -19.74
N ALA A 235 8.02 8.79 -19.72
CA ALA A 235 7.43 9.83 -18.90
C ALA A 235 5.91 9.94 -19.10
N ASP A 236 5.15 9.86 -18.01
CA ASP A 236 3.72 10.15 -17.96
C ASP A 236 3.49 11.53 -17.33
N ALA A 237 2.90 12.45 -18.10
CA ALA A 237 2.62 13.81 -17.64
C ALA A 237 1.24 13.86 -16.97
N VAL A 238 1.21 13.55 -15.68
CA VAL A 238 -0.03 13.42 -14.89
C VAL A 238 -0.81 14.72 -14.79
N GLY A 239 -0.14 15.85 -14.59
CA GLY A 239 -0.85 17.14 -14.57
C GLY A 239 -0.01 18.37 -14.24
N PRO A 240 -0.39 19.56 -14.77
CA PRO A 240 0.31 20.82 -14.51
C PRO A 240 -0.10 21.44 -13.16
N GLY A 241 0.55 22.56 -12.80
CA GLY A 241 0.13 23.41 -11.67
C GLY A 241 1.02 23.30 -10.44
N TRP A 242 2.15 22.60 -10.53
CA TRP A 242 2.99 22.32 -9.38
C TRP A 242 3.94 23.45 -8.98
N SER A 243 4.06 24.51 -9.79
CA SER A 243 4.94 25.65 -9.51
C SER A 243 4.56 26.47 -8.27
N ALA A 244 3.37 26.25 -7.70
CA ALA A 244 2.91 26.91 -6.46
C ALA A 244 3.27 26.12 -5.19
N PHE A 245 3.87 24.94 -5.35
CA PHE A 245 4.15 24.00 -4.26
C PHE A 245 5.65 23.80 -4.07
N SER A 246 6.04 23.39 -2.87
CA SER A 246 7.36 22.83 -2.61
C SER A 246 7.59 21.55 -3.43
N ARG A 247 8.83 21.05 -3.42
CA ARG A 247 9.13 19.74 -4.00
C ARG A 247 8.26 18.68 -3.30
N PRO A 248 7.42 17.93 -4.03
CA PRO A 248 6.54 16.95 -3.42
C PRO A 248 7.33 15.77 -2.88
N VAL A 249 6.72 15.09 -1.92
CA VAL A 249 7.20 13.85 -1.31
C VAL A 249 6.11 12.79 -1.44
N ALA A 250 6.50 11.53 -1.52
CA ALA A 250 5.58 10.41 -1.65
C ALA A 250 5.54 9.58 -0.36
N GLY A 251 4.40 8.99 -0.06
CA GLY A 251 4.18 8.11 1.08
C GLY A 251 2.71 7.71 1.17
N ASP A 252 2.40 6.64 1.89
CA ASP A 252 1.02 6.18 2.15
C ASP A 252 0.51 6.84 3.43
N PHE A 253 -0.10 8.03 3.31
CA PHE A 253 -0.45 8.88 4.46
C PHE A 253 -1.85 8.61 5.01
N ASP A 254 -2.66 7.81 4.31
CA ASP A 254 -3.99 7.38 4.72
C ASP A 254 -4.19 5.88 4.88
N ASP A 255 -3.08 5.12 4.86
CA ASP A 255 -2.98 3.67 5.06
C ASP A 255 -3.87 2.86 4.09
N ASP A 256 -4.15 3.38 2.90
CA ASP A 256 -4.97 2.66 1.92
C ASP A 256 -4.16 1.67 1.05
N GLY A 257 -2.84 1.69 1.19
CA GLY A 257 -1.93 0.82 0.46
C GLY A 257 -1.40 1.44 -0.83
N ILE A 258 -1.77 2.67 -1.18
CA ILE A 258 -1.37 3.37 -2.41
C ILE A 258 -0.50 4.57 -2.05
N SER A 259 0.50 4.90 -2.87
CA SER A 259 1.30 6.09 -2.61
C SER A 259 0.52 7.38 -2.85
N ASP A 260 0.57 8.27 -1.87
CA ASP A 260 0.06 9.63 -1.92
C ASP A 260 1.18 10.62 -2.25
N LEU A 261 0.79 11.87 -2.50
CA LEU A 261 1.72 13.00 -2.59
C LEU A 261 1.44 14.01 -1.49
N ALA A 262 2.49 14.53 -0.86
CA ALA A 262 2.42 15.67 0.03
C ALA A 262 3.35 16.81 -0.43
N ALA A 263 2.88 18.05 -0.36
CA ALA A 263 3.68 19.23 -0.66
C ALA A 263 3.17 20.46 0.08
N VAL A 264 4.04 21.46 0.29
CA VAL A 264 3.67 22.71 0.93
C VAL A 264 3.23 23.73 -0.12
N GLU A 265 1.98 24.16 -0.06
CA GLU A 265 1.43 25.20 -0.92
C GLU A 265 1.81 26.60 -0.41
N GLY A 266 2.36 27.42 -1.30
CA GLY A 266 2.62 28.84 -1.05
C GLY A 266 3.50 29.12 0.18
N GLY A 267 4.37 28.17 0.56
CA GLY A 267 5.23 28.29 1.74
C GLY A 267 4.46 28.35 3.06
N SER A 268 3.27 27.72 3.14
CA SER A 268 2.46 27.78 4.36
C SER A 268 1.75 26.49 4.69
N THR A 269 1.02 25.91 3.74
CA THR A 269 0.01 24.89 4.02
C THR A 269 0.47 23.54 3.49
N LEU A 270 0.60 22.54 4.35
CA LEU A 270 0.79 21.17 3.87
C LEU A 270 -0.51 20.68 3.23
N THR A 271 -0.38 20.16 2.03
CA THR A 271 -1.47 19.67 1.20
C THR A 271 -1.13 18.25 0.76
N ILE A 272 -2.10 17.33 0.84
CA ILE A 272 -1.97 15.94 0.41
C ILE A 272 -2.92 15.67 -0.75
N TRP A 273 -2.48 14.83 -1.70
CA TRP A 273 -3.29 14.25 -2.76
C TRP A 273 -3.22 12.73 -2.64
N ASN A 274 -4.33 12.10 -2.27
CA ASN A 274 -4.33 10.68 -2.03
C ASN A 274 -4.29 9.91 -3.35
N GLY A 275 -3.50 8.84 -3.40
CA GLY A 275 -3.41 7.93 -4.51
C GLY A 275 -4.74 7.25 -4.82
N ARG A 276 -4.89 6.80 -6.06
CA ARG A 276 -6.04 6.00 -6.51
C ARG A 276 -5.62 4.83 -7.42
N GLY A 277 -4.32 4.58 -7.52
CA GLY A 277 -3.73 3.65 -8.47
C GLY A 277 -3.74 4.19 -9.91
N GLY A 278 -2.89 3.60 -10.75
CA GLY A 278 -2.68 3.97 -12.15
C GLY A 278 -2.36 5.46 -12.36
N ASN A 279 -1.48 6.05 -11.54
CA ASN A 279 -1.06 7.46 -11.61
C ASN A 279 -2.20 8.48 -11.41
N ARG A 280 -3.27 8.10 -10.69
CA ARG A 280 -4.42 8.98 -10.40
C ARG A 280 -4.42 9.40 -8.94
N PHE A 281 -4.89 10.62 -8.72
CA PHE A 281 -4.97 11.22 -7.38
C PHE A 281 -6.37 11.78 -7.09
N SER A 282 -6.72 11.87 -5.81
CA SER A 282 -7.91 12.59 -5.34
C SER A 282 -7.78 14.11 -5.51
N ALA A 283 -8.88 14.81 -5.25
CA ALA A 283 -8.78 16.23 -4.94
C ALA A 283 -7.89 16.42 -3.69
N SER A 284 -7.14 17.51 -3.64
CA SER A 284 -6.25 17.79 -2.53
C SER A 284 -6.98 18.02 -1.22
N VAL A 285 -6.32 17.63 -0.13
CA VAL A 285 -6.73 17.87 1.25
C VAL A 285 -5.69 18.78 1.91
N ALA A 286 -6.12 19.93 2.41
CA ALA A 286 -5.28 20.80 3.22
C ALA A 286 -5.17 20.22 4.64
N VAL A 287 -3.97 19.81 5.04
CA VAL A 287 -3.67 19.29 6.40
C VAL A 287 -3.62 20.44 7.40
N GLY A 288 -3.06 21.60 6.99
CA GLY A 288 -3.06 22.83 7.79
C GLY A 288 -1.84 23.73 7.53
N PRO A 289 -1.84 24.95 8.08
CA PRO A 289 -0.74 25.91 7.94
C PRO A 289 0.44 25.58 8.88
N GLY A 290 1.54 26.31 8.72
CA GLY A 290 2.71 26.25 9.62
C GLY A 290 3.94 25.53 9.06
N TRP A 291 3.93 25.24 7.76
CA TRP A 291 4.96 24.44 7.08
C TRP A 291 6.01 25.27 6.35
N GLY A 292 5.91 26.60 6.36
CA GLY A 292 6.81 27.49 5.61
C GLY A 292 8.28 27.41 5.99
N ASP A 293 8.62 27.15 7.26
CA ASP A 293 10.02 26.96 7.68
C ASP A 293 10.57 25.57 7.33
N TYR A 294 9.75 24.70 6.73
CA TYR A 294 9.98 23.26 6.58
C TYR A 294 9.81 22.78 5.13
N ASP A 295 9.44 23.65 4.20
CA ASP A 295 9.01 23.29 2.85
C ASP A 295 10.16 22.85 1.95
N GLU A 296 11.28 23.59 1.95
CA GLU A 296 12.49 23.23 1.20
C GLU A 296 13.14 21.96 1.73
N GLY A 297 13.06 21.75 3.05
CA GLY A 297 13.68 20.64 3.76
C GLY A 297 12.80 19.38 3.83
N LEU A 298 11.60 19.37 3.25
CA LEU A 298 10.62 18.28 3.40
C LEU A 298 11.05 16.99 2.68
N PHE A 299 10.85 15.85 3.34
CA PHE A 299 11.01 14.51 2.79
C PHE A 299 10.08 13.51 3.49
N SER A 300 9.82 12.37 2.84
CA SER A 300 9.12 11.24 3.45
C SER A 300 10.09 10.44 4.32
N LEU A 301 9.62 9.91 5.44
CA LEU A 301 10.44 9.14 6.38
C LEU A 301 10.11 7.65 6.39
N GLY A 302 9.16 7.18 5.56
CA GLY A 302 8.59 5.86 5.75
C GLY A 302 8.00 5.74 7.16
N ASP A 303 8.05 4.56 7.78
CA ASP A 303 7.67 4.38 9.19
C ASP A 303 8.91 4.41 10.07
N ILE A 304 9.32 5.61 10.50
CA ILE A 304 10.54 5.77 11.31
C ILE A 304 10.29 5.40 12.77
N ASN A 305 9.03 5.43 13.18
CA ASN A 305 8.65 5.25 14.56
C ASN A 305 8.19 3.81 14.89
N ASN A 306 7.98 3.00 13.85
CA ASN A 306 7.53 1.61 13.86
C ASN A 306 6.11 1.45 14.44
N ASP A 307 5.19 2.35 14.06
CA ASP A 307 3.76 2.27 14.41
C ASP A 307 2.85 1.86 13.24
N GLY A 308 3.44 1.60 12.08
CA GLY A 308 2.75 1.16 10.87
C GLY A 308 2.32 2.28 9.93
N HIS A 309 2.64 3.56 10.25
CA HIS A 309 2.19 4.72 9.49
C HIS A 309 3.34 5.46 8.82
N ALA A 310 3.09 6.04 7.64
CA ALA A 310 4.09 6.90 7.00
C ALA A 310 4.26 8.23 7.75
N ASP A 311 5.51 8.54 8.06
CA ASP A 311 5.96 9.72 8.78
C ASP A 311 6.55 10.76 7.80
N LEU A 312 6.54 12.04 8.22
CA LEU A 312 7.17 13.13 7.49
C LEU A 312 8.38 13.71 8.23
N GLY A 313 9.42 14.05 7.49
CA GLY A 313 10.63 14.67 8.00
C GLY A 313 10.90 16.02 7.36
N SER A 314 11.52 16.93 8.11
CA SER A 314 12.10 18.14 7.53
C SER A 314 13.33 18.62 8.28
N VAL A 315 14.35 19.03 7.52
CA VAL A 315 15.47 19.79 8.07
C VAL A 315 15.11 21.27 8.04
N LYS A 316 14.87 21.85 9.22
CA LYS A 316 14.44 23.25 9.35
C LYS A 316 15.52 24.21 8.87
N GLU A 317 15.17 25.08 7.93
CA GLU A 317 16.06 26.09 7.38
C GLU A 317 16.62 27.01 8.49
N GLY A 318 17.86 27.47 8.31
CA GLY A 318 18.57 28.37 9.24
C GLY A 318 19.05 27.73 10.55
N THR A 319 18.35 26.71 11.07
CA THR A 319 18.74 26.00 12.31
C THR A 319 19.44 24.66 12.03
N GLY A 320 19.12 24.01 10.91
CA GLY A 320 19.60 22.67 10.60
C GLY A 320 19.13 21.62 11.61
N THR A 321 17.97 21.84 12.24
CA THR A 321 17.34 20.87 13.14
C THR A 321 16.45 19.93 12.32
N LEU A 322 16.62 18.62 12.50
CA LEU A 322 15.71 17.61 11.96
C LEU A 322 14.45 17.53 12.84
N TYR A 323 13.30 17.71 12.22
CA TYR A 323 11.99 17.49 12.81
C TYR A 323 11.29 16.30 12.16
N VAL A 324 10.52 15.57 12.95
CA VAL A 324 9.69 14.44 12.53
C VAL A 324 8.23 14.70 12.92
N TRP A 325 7.32 14.42 12.00
CA TRP A 325 5.87 14.43 12.20
C TRP A 325 5.36 13.01 12.00
N ASN A 326 5.02 12.34 13.10
CA ASN A 326 4.56 10.96 13.04
C ASN A 326 3.17 10.89 12.41
N GLY A 327 2.98 10.00 11.44
CA GLY A 327 1.72 9.71 10.78
C GLY A 327 0.65 9.21 11.74
N ARG A 328 -0.59 9.20 11.27
CA ARG A 328 -1.73 8.61 11.98
C ARG A 328 -2.60 7.74 11.08
N GLY A 329 -2.18 7.53 9.83
CA GLY A 329 -2.93 6.76 8.83
C GLY A 329 -4.24 7.40 8.38
N ASP A 330 -4.42 8.71 8.57
CA ASP A 330 -5.67 9.40 8.21
C ASP A 330 -5.44 10.82 7.65
N ASN A 331 -4.32 11.01 6.93
CA ASN A 331 -3.83 12.31 6.45
C ASN A 331 -3.55 13.32 7.57
N LYS A 332 -3.37 12.85 8.81
CA LYS A 332 -2.97 13.67 9.95
C LYS A 332 -1.66 13.21 10.51
N PHE A 333 -0.99 14.15 11.16
CA PHE A 333 0.27 13.91 11.83
C PHE A 333 0.20 14.35 13.30
N ALA A 334 1.04 13.75 14.13
CA ALA A 334 1.33 14.24 15.47
C ALA A 334 2.06 15.60 15.42
N ALA A 335 2.20 16.22 16.59
CA ALA A 335 3.01 17.42 16.71
C ALA A 335 4.49 17.09 16.42
N ALA A 336 5.18 18.03 15.77
CA ALA A 336 6.58 17.87 15.38
C ALA A 336 7.47 17.53 16.60
N VAL A 337 8.35 16.55 16.42
CA VAL A 337 9.40 16.18 17.38
C VAL A 337 10.74 16.63 16.82
N ALA A 338 11.49 17.42 17.59
CA ALA A 338 12.87 17.75 17.24
C ALA A 338 13.78 16.56 17.59
N VAL A 339 14.37 15.93 16.57
CA VAL A 339 15.23 14.76 16.73
C VAL A 339 16.68 15.16 17.01
N GLY A 340 17.18 16.21 16.35
CA GLY A 340 18.55 16.66 16.56
C GLY A 340 18.97 17.84 15.71
N ASN A 341 20.10 18.46 16.07
CA ASN A 341 20.72 19.55 15.32
C ASN A 341 21.90 19.05 14.47
N GLY A 342 22.38 19.89 13.56
CA GLY A 342 23.57 19.61 12.73
C GLY A 342 23.24 19.05 11.35
N TRP A 343 21.95 18.84 11.06
CA TRP A 343 21.48 18.32 9.77
C TRP A 343 21.67 19.30 8.61
N GLY A 344 21.88 20.60 8.90
CA GLY A 344 22.20 21.59 7.87
C GLY A 344 23.56 21.41 7.19
N ALA A 345 24.41 20.50 7.66
CA ALA A 345 25.67 20.13 6.99
C ALA A 345 25.48 19.04 5.90
N TYR A 346 24.28 18.47 5.81
CA TYR A 346 23.96 17.38 4.90
C TYR A 346 23.03 17.84 3.78
N SER A 347 23.01 17.10 2.69
CA SER A 347 21.96 17.21 1.68
C SER A 347 20.59 16.89 2.28
N ARG A 348 19.52 17.22 1.53
CA ARG A 348 18.16 16.84 1.94
C ARG A 348 18.09 15.31 2.07
N PRO A 349 17.72 14.77 3.23
CA PRO A 349 17.72 13.33 3.44
C PRO A 349 16.75 12.59 2.52
N VAL A 350 17.09 11.34 2.25
CA VAL A 350 16.20 10.31 1.71
C VAL A 350 16.10 9.17 2.72
N SER A 351 15.03 8.40 2.65
CA SER A 351 14.75 7.30 3.57
C SER A 351 14.59 5.97 2.83
N GLY A 352 14.61 4.88 3.57
CA GLY A 352 14.48 3.52 3.05
C GLY A 352 15.02 2.51 4.06
N ASP A 353 14.66 1.24 3.92
CA ASP A 353 15.22 0.15 4.74
C ASP A 353 16.56 -0.33 4.14
N PHE A 354 17.67 0.29 4.56
CA PHE A 354 19.00 0.05 3.99
C PHE A 354 19.77 -1.06 4.71
N ASP A 355 19.33 -1.48 5.90
CA ASP A 355 19.92 -2.60 6.64
C ASP A 355 19.05 -3.87 6.67
N GLY A 356 17.78 -3.79 6.25
CA GLY A 356 16.85 -4.89 6.13
C GLY A 356 16.15 -5.25 7.45
N ASP A 357 16.06 -4.33 8.41
CA ASP A 357 15.42 -4.58 9.71
C ASP A 357 13.92 -4.23 9.74
N GLY A 358 13.39 -3.66 8.65
CA GLY A 358 11.99 -3.29 8.48
C GLY A 358 11.62 -1.95 9.12
N ILE A 359 12.58 -1.20 9.66
CA ILE A 359 12.40 0.17 10.15
C ILE A 359 13.07 1.11 9.14
N SER A 360 12.45 2.25 8.86
CA SER A 360 13.06 3.18 7.91
C SER A 360 14.40 3.73 8.43
N ASP A 361 15.37 3.88 7.55
CA ASP A 361 16.65 4.54 7.80
C ASP A 361 16.68 5.92 7.14
N LEU A 362 17.73 6.68 7.44
CA LEU A 362 18.05 7.91 6.73
C LEU A 362 19.36 7.81 5.99
N ALA A 363 19.42 8.33 4.76
CA ALA A 363 20.64 8.55 4.02
C ALA A 363 20.76 10.02 3.58
N ALA A 364 21.94 10.61 3.76
CA ALA A 364 22.22 11.98 3.32
C ALA A 364 23.72 12.18 3.06
N VAL A 365 24.05 13.13 2.19
CA VAL A 365 25.43 13.42 1.79
C VAL A 365 25.99 14.56 2.62
N GLU A 366 27.08 14.28 3.34
CA GLU A 366 27.78 15.26 4.16
C GLU A 366 28.71 16.12 3.32
N GLY A 367 28.54 17.45 3.41
CA GLY A 367 29.43 18.43 2.79
C GLY A 367 29.68 18.20 1.29
N GLY A 368 28.70 17.65 0.56
CA GLY A 368 28.82 17.32 -0.86
C GLY A 368 29.89 16.28 -1.16
N SER A 369 30.11 15.28 -0.29
CA SER A 369 31.18 14.30 -0.50
C SER A 369 30.84 12.88 -0.13
N THR A 370 30.34 12.64 1.08
CA THR A 370 30.19 11.30 1.66
C THR A 370 28.74 11.01 1.97
N LEU A 371 28.18 9.96 1.37
CA LEU A 371 26.89 9.44 1.78
C LEU A 371 27.05 8.74 3.13
N THR A 372 26.18 9.10 4.07
CA THR A 372 26.10 8.49 5.40
C THR A 372 24.69 7.96 5.59
N ILE A 373 24.57 6.77 6.19
CA ILE A 373 23.31 6.14 6.56
C ILE A 373 23.17 6.14 8.09
N TRP A 374 22.01 6.53 8.61
CA TRP A 374 21.65 6.44 10.02
C TRP A 374 20.49 5.48 10.17
N ASN A 375 20.77 4.32 10.76
CA ASN A 375 19.77 3.27 10.85
C ASN A 375 18.68 3.62 11.87
N GLY A 376 17.43 3.38 11.51
CA GLY A 376 16.28 3.52 12.38
C GLY A 376 16.39 2.62 13.60
N ARG A 377 15.73 3.01 14.68
CA ARG A 377 15.56 2.18 15.90
C ARG A 377 14.13 2.19 16.42
N GLY A 378 13.21 2.71 15.62
CA GLY A 378 11.85 3.05 16.03
C GLY A 378 11.81 4.27 16.95
N SER A 379 10.60 4.73 17.27
CA SER A 379 10.36 5.88 18.16
C SER A 379 11.19 7.13 17.82
N ASN A 380 11.37 7.43 16.53
CA ASN A 380 12.14 8.59 16.02
C ASN A 380 13.61 8.61 16.48
N ASN A 381 14.21 7.44 16.70
CA ASN A 381 15.59 7.30 17.14
C ASN A 381 16.46 6.63 16.09
N PHE A 382 17.74 6.99 16.07
CA PHE A 382 18.70 6.58 15.06
C PHE A 382 19.99 6.03 15.70
N ALA A 383 20.62 5.08 15.02
CA ALA A 383 21.99 4.67 15.29
C ALA A 383 23.00 5.78 14.95
N ALA A 384 24.26 5.57 15.34
CA ALA A 384 25.34 6.40 14.85
C ALA A 384 25.50 6.22 13.34
N GLY A 385 25.72 7.32 12.61
CA GLY A 385 25.86 7.31 11.17
C GLY A 385 27.01 6.44 10.67
N VAL A 386 26.75 5.67 9.62
CA VAL A 386 27.69 4.79 8.93
C VAL A 386 28.00 5.40 7.56
N ALA A 387 29.26 5.75 7.35
CA ALA A 387 29.70 6.26 6.04
C ALA A 387 29.70 5.13 5.00
N VAL A 388 28.94 5.29 3.93
CA VAL A 388 28.91 4.38 2.77
C VAL A 388 30.18 4.58 1.94
N GLY A 389 30.68 5.81 1.84
CA GLY A 389 31.93 6.16 1.17
C GLY A 389 31.90 7.54 0.49
N PRO A 390 33.04 8.02 -0.04
CA PRO A 390 33.12 9.28 -0.78
C PRO A 390 32.57 9.14 -2.22
N GLY A 391 32.42 10.27 -2.92
CA GLY A 391 32.08 10.31 -4.35
C GLY A 391 30.64 10.74 -4.65
N TRP A 392 29.92 11.22 -3.65
CA TRP A 392 28.51 11.58 -3.74
C TRP A 392 28.25 13.06 -4.05
N GLY A 393 29.31 13.86 -4.19
CA GLY A 393 29.18 15.31 -4.41
C GLY A 393 28.41 15.69 -5.67
N ASP A 394 28.62 14.98 -6.77
CA ASP A 394 27.90 15.25 -8.03
C ASP A 394 26.42 14.83 -7.98
N TYR A 395 25.92 14.30 -6.85
CA TYR A 395 24.60 13.66 -6.73
C TYR A 395 23.78 14.17 -5.53
N ASP A 396 24.37 15.00 -4.67
CA ASP A 396 23.83 15.31 -3.33
C ASP A 396 22.46 16.00 -3.35
N SER A 397 22.23 16.87 -4.33
CA SER A 397 21.00 17.66 -4.49
C SER A 397 19.85 16.88 -5.13
N THR A 398 20.13 15.71 -5.74
CA THR A 398 19.18 15.01 -6.60
C THR A 398 18.79 13.62 -6.09
N LEU A 399 19.16 13.28 -4.84
CA LEU A 399 18.78 12.00 -4.23
C LEU A 399 17.26 11.83 -4.14
N MET A 400 16.82 10.60 -4.39
CA MET A 400 15.43 10.16 -4.28
C MET A 400 15.37 8.70 -3.82
N SER A 401 14.50 8.40 -2.86
CA SER A 401 14.13 7.03 -2.49
C SER A 401 13.32 6.40 -3.61
N LEU A 402 13.63 5.16 -3.96
CA LEU A 402 12.87 4.40 -4.95
C LEU A 402 12.10 3.23 -4.33
N GLY A 403 12.45 2.79 -3.13
CA GLY A 403 12.04 1.45 -2.68
C GLY A 403 12.80 0.37 -3.45
N ASP A 404 12.36 -0.87 -3.40
CA ASP A 404 13.01 -2.01 -4.08
C ASP A 404 12.63 -2.10 -5.58
N VAL A 405 13.34 -1.38 -6.45
CA VAL A 405 13.05 -1.36 -7.90
C VAL A 405 13.71 -2.49 -8.68
N ASN A 406 14.47 -3.37 -8.02
CA ASN A 406 15.07 -4.54 -8.64
C ASN A 406 14.49 -5.87 -8.13
N GLY A 407 13.67 -5.85 -7.09
CA GLY A 407 13.01 -6.99 -6.48
C GLY A 407 13.93 -7.87 -5.63
N ASP A 408 15.03 -7.32 -5.07
CA ASP A 408 16.00 -8.06 -4.26
C ASP A 408 15.73 -8.00 -2.75
N GLY A 409 14.71 -7.26 -2.34
CA GLY A 409 14.26 -7.10 -0.96
C GLY A 409 14.97 -5.98 -0.20
N HIS A 410 15.68 -5.08 -0.87
CA HIS A 410 16.34 -3.93 -0.27
C HIS A 410 15.98 -2.62 -0.97
N ASP A 411 15.82 -1.55 -0.19
CA ASP A 411 15.46 -0.26 -0.77
C ASP A 411 16.62 0.36 -1.58
N ASP A 412 16.27 0.83 -2.77
CA ASP A 412 17.16 1.47 -3.72
C ASP A 412 17.00 3.00 -3.68
N ILE A 413 18.02 3.71 -4.19
CA ILE A 413 17.95 5.16 -4.39
C ILE A 413 18.31 5.55 -5.82
N ALA A 414 17.75 6.66 -6.29
CA ALA A 414 18.12 7.33 -7.53
C ALA A 414 18.91 8.60 -7.26
N SER A 415 19.69 9.01 -8.26
CA SER A 415 20.27 10.35 -8.32
C SER A 415 20.54 10.77 -9.75
N VAL A 416 20.47 12.07 -10.02
CA VAL A 416 20.91 12.66 -11.28
C VAL A 416 22.28 13.29 -11.12
N LYS A 417 23.24 12.86 -11.93
CA LYS A 417 24.58 13.41 -11.92
C LYS A 417 24.60 14.86 -12.42
N GLU A 418 25.11 15.76 -11.61
CA GLU A 418 25.33 17.16 -11.99
C GLU A 418 26.25 17.26 -13.22
N GLY A 419 25.96 18.21 -14.11
CA GLY A 419 26.73 18.48 -15.32
C GLY A 419 26.45 17.54 -16.49
N THR A 420 26.19 16.24 -16.26
CA THR A 420 25.83 15.29 -17.33
C THR A 420 24.33 15.06 -17.44
N GLY A 421 23.58 15.28 -16.37
CA GLY A 421 22.13 15.01 -16.33
C GLY A 421 21.80 13.53 -16.47
N THR A 422 22.74 12.65 -16.09
CA THR A 422 22.58 11.20 -16.17
C THR A 422 21.89 10.67 -14.93
N LEU A 423 20.77 9.96 -15.10
CA LEU A 423 20.13 9.25 -14.00
C LEU A 423 20.90 7.96 -13.69
N TYR A 424 21.14 7.76 -12.41
CA TYR A 424 21.71 6.55 -11.84
C TYR A 424 20.74 5.95 -10.82
N VAL A 425 20.61 4.62 -10.84
CA VAL A 425 20.01 3.83 -9.77
C VAL A 425 21.13 3.18 -8.97
N TRP A 426 21.05 3.28 -7.65
CA TRP A 426 21.98 2.68 -6.70
C TRP A 426 21.22 1.59 -5.97
N ASN A 427 21.46 0.34 -6.37
CA ASN A 427 20.72 -0.75 -5.78
C ASN A 427 21.20 -1.07 -4.37
N GLY A 428 20.30 -1.12 -3.41
CA GLY A 428 20.56 -1.61 -2.07
C GLY A 428 21.12 -3.04 -2.11
N ARG A 429 21.80 -3.42 -1.05
CA ARG A 429 22.23 -4.82 -0.87
C ARG A 429 22.11 -5.25 0.60
N GLY A 430 21.34 -4.48 1.38
CA GLY A 430 21.36 -4.49 2.82
C GLY A 430 22.69 -4.00 3.40
N ASP A 431 22.87 -4.20 4.70
CA ASP A 431 24.12 -3.94 5.44
C ASP A 431 24.71 -2.52 5.30
N ASN A 432 23.85 -1.53 5.02
CA ASN A 432 24.18 -0.13 4.76
C ASN A 432 25.11 0.05 3.54
N LYS A 433 24.91 -0.73 2.47
CA LYS A 433 25.67 -0.58 1.23
C LYS A 433 24.79 -0.63 -0.02
N PHE A 434 25.32 -0.04 -1.08
CA PHE A 434 24.79 -0.13 -2.42
C PHE A 434 25.73 -0.94 -3.33
N ASN A 435 25.15 -1.62 -4.32
CA ASN A 435 25.85 -2.20 -5.45
C ASN A 435 26.45 -1.10 -6.35
N GLY A 436 27.16 -1.51 -7.41
CA GLY A 436 27.59 -0.57 -8.44
C GLY A 436 26.38 0.09 -9.12
N SER A 437 26.41 1.41 -9.27
CA SER A 437 25.32 2.19 -9.87
C SER A 437 24.97 1.73 -11.29
N VAL A 438 23.69 1.68 -11.63
CA VAL A 438 23.18 1.45 -12.97
C VAL A 438 22.84 2.78 -13.65
N ALA A 439 23.48 3.09 -14.77
CA ALA A 439 23.21 4.31 -15.53
C ALA A 439 22.01 4.12 -16.48
N LEU A 440 20.96 4.92 -16.33
CA LEU A 440 19.77 4.88 -17.16
C LEU A 440 19.76 5.90 -18.32
N GLY A 441 20.79 6.76 -18.37
CA GLY A 441 21.01 7.69 -19.49
C GLY A 441 20.86 9.16 -19.11
N ALA A 442 21.19 10.05 -20.04
CA ALA A 442 21.15 11.50 -19.86
C ALA A 442 19.76 12.10 -20.15
N GLY A 443 19.57 13.38 -19.77
CA GLY A 443 18.34 14.14 -20.05
C GLY A 443 17.48 14.42 -18.83
N TRP A 444 17.96 14.09 -17.63
CA TRP A 444 17.20 14.19 -16.39
C TRP A 444 17.33 15.53 -15.67
N THR A 445 18.27 16.39 -16.08
CA THR A 445 18.48 17.73 -15.48
C THR A 445 17.22 18.59 -15.35
N PRO A 446 16.26 18.61 -16.30
CA PRO A 446 15.05 19.42 -16.12
C PRO A 446 14.09 18.92 -15.03
N TYR A 447 14.29 17.70 -14.53
CA TYR A 447 13.39 17.01 -13.61
C TYR A 447 13.93 16.91 -12.18
N PHE A 448 15.16 17.33 -11.90
CA PHE A 448 15.78 17.20 -10.58
C PHE A 448 16.50 18.46 -10.14
#